data_AF-A0A8T5PHX4-F1
#
_entry.id   AF-A0A8T5PHX4-F1
#
_cell.length_a   1.000
_cell.length_b   1.000
_cell.length_c   1.000
_cell.angle_alpha   90.00
_cell.angle_beta   90.00
_cell.angle_gamma   90.00
#
_symmetry.space_group_name_H-M   'P 1'
#
loop_
_entity.id
_entity.type
_entity.pdbx_description
1 polymer ?
#
loop_
_entity_poly.entity_id
_entity_poly.type
_entity_poly.pdbx_seq_one_letter_code
_entity_poly.pdbx_strand_id
1 'polypeptide(L)'
;MQKINKILVFGNPLVRKDSLPPSLISSLQKIFPKIEFKEFDAVEDLQKEGRNLYILDTVEGIKKVELITNIDILEVNRILSVHDFDLAYTLKLMRNANMIDRVTIIGVPVNISKEEAIEQIREIINSLNK
;
A
#
# COMPACT_ATOMS: atom_id res chain seq x y z
N MET A 1 -3.58 -0.54 -20.73
CA MET A 1 -4.32 -0.80 -19.48
C MET A 1 -3.38 -1.57 -18.55
N GLN A 2 -2.97 -0.99 -17.41
CA GLN A 2 -2.01 -1.65 -16.51
C GLN A 2 -2.78 -2.65 -15.64
N LYS A 3 -2.62 -3.95 -15.91
CA LYS A 3 -3.11 -4.99 -15.00
C LYS A 3 -2.27 -4.96 -13.73
N ILE A 4 -2.94 -4.83 -12.58
CA ILE A 4 -2.29 -5.02 -11.29
C ILE A 4 -1.99 -6.50 -11.18
N ASN A 5 -0.71 -6.87 -11.20
CA ASN A 5 -0.28 -8.26 -11.02
C ASN A 5 0.21 -8.52 -9.59
N LYS A 6 0.61 -7.48 -8.86
CA LYS A 6 1.18 -7.58 -7.53
C LYS A 6 0.83 -6.36 -6.67
N ILE A 7 0.52 -6.60 -5.40
CA ILE A 7 0.32 -5.59 -4.36
C ILE A 7 1.22 -5.95 -3.18
N LEU A 8 2.10 -5.04 -2.81
CA LEU A 8 2.98 -5.15 -1.66
C LEU A 8 2.23 -4.65 -0.44
N VAL A 9 2.08 -5.50 0.57
CA VAL A 9 1.31 -5.20 1.78
C VAL A 9 2.29 -4.88 2.89
N PHE A 10 2.29 -3.62 3.28
CA PHE A 10 2.99 -3.09 4.44
C PHE A 10 2.02 -3.02 5.61
N GLY A 11 2.54 -3.29 6.80
CA GLY A 11 1.79 -3.22 8.04
C GLY A 11 2.46 -4.08 9.09
N ASN A 12 2.55 -3.57 10.31
CA ASN A 12 3.21 -4.27 11.39
C ASN A 12 2.23 -5.20 12.14
N PRO A 13 2.36 -6.53 12.01
CA PRO A 13 1.48 -7.47 12.71
C PRO A 13 1.60 -7.39 14.24
N LEU A 14 2.69 -6.82 14.77
CA LEU A 14 2.90 -6.64 16.22
C LEU A 14 2.13 -5.43 16.77
N VAL A 15 1.70 -4.51 15.91
CA VAL A 15 0.93 -3.32 16.31
C VAL A 15 -0.53 -3.57 15.99
N ARG A 16 -1.40 -3.63 17.03
CA ARG A 16 -2.84 -3.91 16.86
C ARG A 16 -3.57 -2.99 15.86
N LYS A 17 -3.06 -1.77 15.67
CA LYS A 17 -3.60 -0.78 14.73
C LYS A 17 -3.11 -0.97 13.30
N ASP A 18 -2.04 -1.74 13.11
CA ASP A 18 -1.29 -1.89 11.86
C ASP A 18 -1.23 -3.36 11.38
N SER A 19 -1.84 -4.27 12.15
CA SER A 19 -2.04 -5.66 11.77
C SER A 19 -3.21 -5.86 10.79
N LEU A 20 -3.92 -4.77 10.46
CA LEU A 20 -5.05 -4.79 9.55
C LEU A 20 -4.62 -5.26 8.14
N PRO A 21 -3.66 -4.62 7.44
CA PRO A 21 -3.26 -5.03 6.09
C PRO A 21 -2.83 -6.49 5.94
N PRO A 22 -1.94 -7.07 6.78
CA PRO A 22 -1.57 -8.48 6.65
C PRO A 22 -2.79 -9.41 6.90
N SER A 23 -3.72 -9.03 7.79
CA SER A 23 -4.95 -9.79 8.00
C SER A 23 -5.92 -9.77 6.80
N LEU A 24 -5.79 -8.76 5.91
CA LEU A 24 -6.61 -8.58 4.71
C LEU A 24 -6.13 -9.45 3.54
N ILE A 25 -4.84 -9.82 3.51
CA ILE A 25 -4.22 -10.61 2.43
C ILE A 25 -5.06 -11.84 2.10
N SER A 26 -5.42 -12.64 3.10
CA SER A 26 -6.20 -13.86 2.90
C SER A 26 -7.57 -13.62 2.25
N SER A 27 -8.25 -12.53 2.60
CA SER A 27 -9.55 -12.18 2.03
C SER A 27 -9.39 -11.61 0.62
N LEU A 28 -8.42 -10.72 0.41
CA LEU A 28 -8.14 -10.10 -0.88
C LEU A 28 -7.66 -11.13 -1.91
N GLN A 29 -6.82 -12.08 -1.51
CA GLN A 29 -6.36 -13.18 -2.36
C GLN A 29 -7.52 -14.07 -2.82
N LYS A 30 -8.54 -14.31 -1.97
CA LYS A 30 -9.75 -15.05 -2.36
C LYS A 30 -10.60 -14.29 -3.38
N ILE A 31 -10.67 -12.96 -3.26
CA ILE A 31 -11.46 -12.10 -4.17
C ILE A 31 -10.71 -11.91 -5.50
N PHE A 32 -9.40 -11.72 -5.43
CA PHE A 32 -8.51 -11.46 -6.56
C PHE A 32 -7.40 -12.51 -6.66
N PRO A 33 -7.72 -13.76 -7.04
CA PRO A 33 -6.75 -14.84 -7.12
C PRO A 33 -5.66 -14.63 -8.19
N LYS A 34 -5.86 -13.66 -9.08
CA LYS A 34 -4.90 -13.28 -10.13
C LYS A 34 -3.88 -12.24 -9.69
N ILE A 35 -4.08 -11.62 -8.53
CA ILE A 35 -3.18 -10.61 -7.96
C ILE A 35 -2.33 -11.28 -6.88
N GLU A 36 -1.03 -11.08 -6.92
CA GLU A 36 -0.11 -11.52 -5.87
C GLU A 36 -0.10 -10.51 -4.74
N PHE A 37 -0.61 -10.86 -3.55
CA PHE A 37 -0.47 -10.05 -2.35
C PHE A 37 0.73 -10.54 -1.54
N LYS A 38 1.78 -9.72 -1.45
CA LYS A 38 3.04 -10.07 -0.77
C LYS A 38 3.26 -9.16 0.43
N GLU A 39 3.32 -9.74 1.62
CA GLU A 39 3.70 -9.02 2.84
C GLU A 39 5.15 -8.54 2.73
N PHE A 40 5.39 -7.28 3.08
CA PHE A 40 6.68 -6.62 2.90
C PHE A 40 7.04 -5.82 4.15
N ASP A 41 8.04 -6.31 4.89
CA ASP A 41 8.58 -5.62 6.06
C ASP A 41 9.81 -4.75 5.74
N ALA A 42 10.49 -5.06 4.63
CA ALA A 42 11.76 -4.43 4.27
C ALA A 42 11.66 -3.61 2.98
N VAL A 43 11.29 -2.33 3.11
CA VAL A 43 12.17 -1.24 2.65
C VAL A 43 13.00 -1.49 1.39
N GLU A 44 14.16 -2.05 1.68
CA GLU A 44 15.32 -2.19 0.80
C GLU A 44 15.09 -3.16 -0.37
N ASP A 45 14.14 -4.09 -0.26
CA ASP A 45 13.85 -5.06 -1.33
C ASP A 45 12.86 -4.53 -2.38
N LEU A 46 12.26 -3.35 -2.18
CA LEU A 46 11.32 -2.72 -3.12
C LEU A 46 11.90 -2.59 -4.54
N GLN A 47 13.21 -2.35 -4.64
CA GLN A 47 13.93 -2.25 -5.91
C GLN A 47 13.86 -3.50 -6.78
N LYS A 48 13.63 -4.67 -6.18
CA LYS A 48 13.52 -5.95 -6.89
C LYS A 48 12.12 -6.22 -7.42
N GLU A 49 11.11 -5.50 -6.93
CA GLU A 49 9.69 -5.74 -7.25
C GLU A 49 9.23 -5.03 -8.54
N GLY A 50 10.11 -4.24 -9.17
CA GLY A 50 9.92 -3.65 -10.49
C GLY A 50 9.66 -2.13 -10.47
N ARG A 51 9.34 -1.57 -11.65
CA ARG A 51 9.22 -0.11 -11.82
C ARG A 51 7.85 0.47 -11.49
N ASN A 52 6.79 -0.34 -11.53
CA ASN A 52 5.43 0.06 -11.18
C ASN A 52 5.02 -0.67 -9.92
N LEU A 53 4.96 0.05 -8.80
CA LEU A 53 4.69 -0.54 -7.49
C LEU A 53 3.27 -0.19 -7.04
N TYR A 54 2.57 -1.20 -6.53
CA TYR A 54 1.31 -1.03 -5.81
C TYR A 54 1.55 -1.45 -4.37
N ILE A 55 1.25 -0.55 -3.44
CA ILE A 55 1.54 -0.69 -2.01
C ILE A 55 0.22 -0.56 -1.27
N LEU A 56 -0.05 -1.44 -0.32
CA LEU A 56 -1.16 -1.36 0.62
C LEU A 56 -0.56 -1.14 1.99
N ASP A 57 -0.90 -0.03 2.63
CA ASP A 57 -0.28 0.36 3.89
C ASP A 57 -1.31 0.99 4.83
N THR A 58 -1.11 0.91 6.14
CA THR A 58 -2.01 1.55 7.09
C THR A 58 -1.62 3.01 7.26
N VAL A 59 -2.58 3.92 7.13
CA VAL A 59 -2.36 5.35 7.29
C VAL A 59 -3.20 5.87 8.45
N GLU A 60 -2.54 6.48 9.43
CA GLU A 60 -3.22 7.16 10.54
C GLU A 60 -3.66 8.58 10.10
N GLY A 61 -4.87 9.00 10.49
CA GLY A 61 -5.39 10.33 10.16
C GLY A 61 -6.27 10.41 8.92
N ILE A 62 -6.39 9.33 8.13
CA ILE A 62 -7.43 9.20 7.09
C ILE A 62 -8.69 8.54 7.68
N LYS A 63 -9.87 8.85 7.12
CA LYS A 63 -11.17 8.29 7.56
C LYS A 63 -11.68 7.16 6.66
N LYS A 64 -11.16 7.07 5.44
CA LYS A 64 -11.55 6.12 4.39
C LYS A 64 -10.31 5.71 3.61
N VAL A 65 -10.38 4.62 2.88
CA VAL A 65 -9.29 4.16 2.03
C VAL A 65 -9.06 5.20 0.92
N GLU A 66 -7.82 5.66 0.77
CA GLU A 66 -7.46 6.64 -0.25
C GLU A 66 -6.34 6.11 -1.15
N LEU A 67 -6.43 6.46 -2.44
CA LEU A 67 -5.38 6.19 -3.42
C LEU A 67 -4.41 7.36 -3.46
N ILE A 68 -3.15 7.08 -3.11
CA ILE A 68 -2.06 8.03 -3.14
C ILE A 68 -1.10 7.59 -4.25
N THR A 69 -1.25 8.21 -5.42
CA THR A 69 -0.36 7.98 -6.58
C THR A 69 0.81 8.94 -6.62
N ASN A 70 0.73 10.03 -5.85
CA ASN A 70 1.72 11.09 -5.86
C ASN A 70 2.55 11.06 -4.57
N ILE A 71 3.71 10.44 -4.64
CA ILE A 71 4.67 10.37 -3.52
C ILE A 71 5.26 11.73 -3.14
N ASP A 72 5.13 12.74 -3.99
CA ASP A 72 5.54 14.11 -3.65
C ASP A 72 4.55 14.76 -2.68
N ILE A 73 3.27 14.35 -2.69
CA ILE A 73 2.24 14.87 -1.77
C ILE A 73 2.36 14.25 -0.37
N LEU A 74 3.12 13.15 -0.22
CA LEU A 74 3.42 12.53 1.07
C LEU A 74 4.36 13.37 1.96
N GLU A 75 4.64 14.63 1.60
CA GLU A 75 5.42 15.56 2.42
C GLU A 75 4.74 15.84 3.77
N VAL A 76 5.32 15.22 4.80
CA VAL A 76 5.45 15.70 6.19
C VAL A 76 4.19 15.66 7.06
N ASN A 77 2.97 15.72 6.51
CA ASN A 77 1.76 15.94 7.34
C ASN A 77 0.86 14.72 7.61
N ARG A 78 1.08 13.56 6.97
CA ARG A 78 0.14 12.41 7.07
C ARG A 78 0.79 11.07 7.42
N ILE A 79 2.09 11.07 7.69
CA ILE A 79 2.84 9.85 7.97
C ILE A 79 3.32 9.94 9.40
N LEU A 80 2.50 9.47 10.33
CA LEU A 80 2.80 9.47 11.76
C LEU A 80 3.13 8.05 12.23
N SER A 81 4.15 7.46 11.60
CA SER A 81 4.93 6.37 12.19
C SER A 81 6.38 6.49 11.72
N VAL A 82 7.33 6.26 12.63
CA VAL A 82 8.78 6.37 12.38
C VAL A 82 9.25 5.35 11.33
N HIS A 83 8.48 4.28 11.10
CA HIS A 83 8.73 3.29 10.05
C HIS A 83 8.17 3.69 8.67
N ASP A 84 7.04 4.40 8.62
CA ASP A 84 6.43 4.83 7.35
C ASP A 84 7.20 6.01 6.72
N PHE A 85 7.96 6.76 7.54
CA PHE A 85 8.87 7.79 7.07
C PHE A 85 9.97 7.20 6.17
N ASP A 86 10.49 6.02 6.52
CA ASP A 86 11.47 5.30 5.70
C ASP A 86 10.87 4.86 4.36
N LEU A 87 9.59 4.44 4.31
CA LEU A 87 8.95 4.04 3.05
C LEU A 87 8.81 5.22 2.10
N ALA A 88 8.20 6.32 2.53
CA ALA A 88 8.01 7.49 1.66
C ALA A 88 9.35 8.10 1.20
N TYR A 89 10.33 8.15 2.10
CA TYR A 89 11.68 8.61 1.79
C TYR A 89 12.39 7.67 0.80
N THR A 90 12.34 6.35 1.03
CA THR A 90 12.91 5.33 0.15
C THR A 90 12.28 5.39 -1.24
N LEU A 91 10.96 5.52 -1.35
CA LEU A 91 10.27 5.65 -2.62
C LEU A 91 10.69 6.93 -3.37
N LYS A 92 10.85 8.05 -2.67
CA LYS A 92 11.39 9.29 -3.27
C LYS A 92 12.81 9.09 -3.78
N LEU A 93 13.68 8.47 -2.99
CA LEU A 93 15.05 8.15 -3.41
C LEU A 93 15.08 7.24 -4.63
N MET A 94 14.28 6.18 -4.64
CA MET A 94 14.18 5.23 -5.76
C MET A 94 13.66 5.91 -7.03
N ARG A 95 12.67 6.81 -6.91
CA ARG A 95 12.17 7.60 -8.04
C ARG A 95 13.24 8.54 -8.59
N ASN A 96 13.97 9.23 -7.71
CA ASN A 96 15.07 10.11 -8.10
C ASN A 96 16.25 9.33 -8.72
N ALA A 97 16.50 8.11 -8.25
CA ALA A 97 17.47 7.17 -8.82
C ALA A 97 16.96 6.48 -10.10
N ASN A 98 15.76 6.85 -10.59
CA ASN A 98 15.14 6.30 -11.80
C ASN A 98 14.93 4.78 -11.75
N MET A 99 14.75 4.23 -10.55
CA MET A 99 14.51 2.81 -10.28
C MET A 99 13.03 2.44 -10.37
N ILE A 100 12.14 3.41 -10.12
CA ILE A 100 10.69 3.26 -10.22
C ILE A 100 10.09 4.38 -11.09
N ASP A 101 9.11 4.02 -11.91
CA ASP A 101 8.39 4.95 -12.79
C ASP A 101 7.08 5.43 -12.11
N ARG A 102 6.40 4.52 -11.40
CA ARG A 102 5.10 4.80 -10.77
C ARG A 102 4.96 4.05 -9.47
N VAL A 103 4.41 4.74 -8.47
CA VAL A 103 3.99 4.16 -7.20
C VAL A 103 2.53 4.51 -6.98
N THR A 104 1.76 3.52 -6.56
CA THR A 104 0.37 3.70 -6.10
C THR A 104 0.25 3.10 -4.71
N ILE A 105 0.05 3.95 -3.71
CA ILE A 105 -0.19 3.54 -2.33
C ILE A 105 -1.70 3.55 -2.09
N ILE A 106 -2.21 2.47 -1.53
CA ILE A 106 -3.58 2.30 -1.07
C ILE A 106 -3.51 2.44 0.45
N GLY A 107 -3.83 3.64 0.95
CA GLY A 107 -3.77 3.92 2.38
C GLY A 107 -5.03 3.41 3.07
N VAL A 108 -4.88 2.52 4.04
CA VAL A 108 -5.98 1.95 4.83
C VAL A 108 -6.04 2.65 6.19
N PRO A 109 -7.18 3.26 6.57
CA PRO A 109 -7.32 3.86 7.90
C PRO A 109 -7.11 2.85 9.04
N VAL A 110 -6.35 3.23 10.08
CA VAL A 110 -6.18 2.40 11.30
C VAL A 110 -7.48 2.07 12.04
N ASN A 111 -8.52 2.88 11.85
CA ASN A 111 -9.76 2.86 12.63
C ASN A 111 -10.97 2.32 11.86
N ILE A 112 -10.75 1.63 10.73
CA ILE A 112 -11.80 1.08 9.87
C ILE A 112 -12.06 -0.39 10.17
N SER A 113 -13.30 -0.82 9.95
CA SER A 113 -13.67 -2.24 10.04
C SER A 113 -13.01 -3.03 8.91
N LYS A 114 -12.62 -4.29 9.20
CA LYS A 114 -12.02 -5.19 8.21
C LYS A 114 -12.89 -5.34 6.96
N GLU A 115 -14.20 -5.47 7.15
CA GLU A 115 -15.18 -5.61 6.06
C GLU A 115 -15.23 -4.36 5.17
N GLU A 116 -15.32 -3.18 5.78
CA GLU A 116 -15.33 -1.90 5.05
C GLU A 116 -14.02 -1.66 4.28
N ALA A 117 -12.87 -2.01 4.87
CA ALA A 117 -11.59 -1.93 4.17
C ALA A 117 -11.57 -2.83 2.93
N ILE A 118 -12.03 -4.08 3.05
CA ILE A 118 -12.09 -5.02 1.92
C ILE A 118 -12.98 -4.47 0.80
N GLU A 119 -14.14 -3.91 1.15
CA GLU A 119 -15.08 -3.37 0.18
C GLU A 119 -14.48 -2.18 -0.58
N GLN A 120 -13.89 -1.21 0.13
CA GLN A 120 -13.26 -0.04 -0.50
C GLN A 120 -12.03 -0.41 -1.33
N ILE A 121 -11.17 -1.31 -0.83
CA ILE A 121 -10.01 -1.82 -1.59
C ILE A 121 -10.51 -2.53 -2.86
N ARG A 122 -11.58 -3.32 -2.76
CA ARG A 122 -12.18 -4.01 -3.90
C ARG A 122 -12.69 -3.03 -4.95
N GLU A 123 -13.38 -1.96 -4.55
CA GLU A 123 -13.83 -0.92 -5.48
C GLU A 123 -12.64 -0.24 -6.18
N ILE A 124 -11.60 0.10 -5.43
CA ILE A 124 -10.36 0.69 -5.93
C ILE A 124 -9.69 -0.23 -6.96
N ILE A 125 -9.46 -1.50 -6.63
CA ILE A 125 -8.81 -2.47 -7.52
C ILE A 125 -9.66 -2.70 -8.78
N ASN A 126 -10.99 -2.74 -8.67
CA ASN A 126 -11.87 -2.87 -9.83
C ASN A 126 -11.84 -1.62 -10.72
N SER A 127 -11.75 -0.44 -10.13
CA SER A 127 -11.61 0.83 -10.87
C SER A 127 -10.28 0.87 -11.64
N LEU A 128 -9.20 0.36 -11.05
CA LEU A 128 -7.88 0.30 -11.67
C LEU A 128 -7.76 -0.77 -12.78
N ASN A 129 -8.60 -1.81 -12.75
CA ASN A 129 -8.64 -2.87 -13.76
C ASN A 129 -9.65 -2.61 -14.90
N LYS A 130 -10.46 -1.55 -14.81
CA LYS A 130 -11.39 -1.12 -15.86
C LYS A 130 -10.68 -0.44 -17.03
#